data_AF-A0A8J4YDR5-F1
#
_entry.id   AF-A0A8J4YDR5-F1
#
_cell.length_a   1.000
_cell.length_b   1.000
_cell.length_c   1.000
_cell.angle_alpha   90.00
_cell.angle_beta   90.00
_cell.angle_gamma   90.00
#
_symmetry.space_group_name_H-M   'P 1'
#
loop_
_entity.id
_entity.type
_entity.pdbx_description
1 polymer ?
#
loop_
_entity_poly.entity_id
_entity_poly.type
_entity_poly.pdbx_seq_one_letter_code
_entity_poly.pdbx_strand_id
1 'polypeptide(L)'
;MMTRTALAEDIKTSFQEFINAEEPPLIVHWDGKLLPDLTGEGEGNLVDRLPIIVSSPALEKEKLLGMPKLPAGTGAAMATKVGKFSASGVSRRRWSGMSFDTTASNTGIHTGCCRLLEEALGKPLLNLACRHHVIELILAAAFKEVMGPSFWTNDSVVQAIPGTVAPHPS
;
A
#
# COMPACT_ATOMS: atom_id res chain seq x y z
N MET A 1 10.73 11.75 -26.13
CA MET A 1 10.32 11.75 -24.71
C MET A 1 8.98 11.05 -24.62
N MET A 2 8.87 9.94 -23.87
CA MET A 2 7.57 9.32 -23.62
C MET A 2 6.73 10.21 -22.70
N THR A 3 5.43 10.27 -22.93
CA THR A 3 4.50 10.97 -22.04
C THR A 3 4.31 10.16 -20.76
N ARG A 4 3.91 10.81 -19.66
CA ARG A 4 3.63 10.13 -18.37
C ARG A 4 2.54 9.05 -18.53
N THR A 5 1.58 9.29 -19.42
CA THR A 5 0.50 8.34 -19.74
C THR A 5 1.04 7.09 -20.44
N ALA A 6 1.84 7.26 -21.49
CA ALA A 6 2.42 6.14 -22.22
C ALA A 6 3.32 5.29 -21.32
N LEU A 7 4.10 5.92 -20.43
CA LEU A 7 4.90 5.21 -19.44
C LEU A 7 4.03 4.44 -18.44
N ALA A 8 2.93 5.03 -17.95
CA ALA A 8 2.04 4.35 -17.01
C ALA A 8 1.32 3.15 -17.65
N GLU A 9 0.94 3.27 -18.93
CA GLU A 9 0.34 2.18 -19.70
C GLU A 9 1.34 1.05 -19.94
N ASP A 10 2.57 1.37 -20.35
CA ASP A 10 3.63 0.39 -20.55
C ASP A 10 3.97 -0.37 -19.25
N ILE A 11 4.10 0.36 -18.14
CA ILE A 11 4.29 -0.19 -16.79
C ILE A 11 3.14 -1.11 -16.38
N LYS A 12 1.90 -0.78 -16.77
CA LYS A 12 0.71 -1.59 -16.46
C LYS A 12 0.65 -2.85 -17.31
N THR A 13 0.86 -2.72 -18.61
CA THR A 13 0.80 -3.84 -19.57
C THR A 13 1.89 -4.86 -19.28
N SER A 14 3.15 -4.44 -19.14
CA SER A 14 4.26 -5.33 -18.79
C SER A 14 4.02 -6.11 -17.49
N PHE A 15 3.45 -5.45 -16.48
CA PHE A 15 3.07 -6.11 -15.24
C PHE A 15 1.96 -7.15 -15.45
N GLN A 16 0.93 -6.83 -16.22
CA GLN A 16 -0.17 -7.76 -16.51
C GLN A 16 0.30 -8.97 -17.32
N GLU A 17 1.17 -8.76 -18.31
CA GLU A 17 1.78 -9.83 -19.10
C GLU A 17 2.58 -10.79 -18.23
N PHE A 18 3.49 -10.27 -17.40
CA PHE A 18 4.28 -11.08 -16.45
C PHE A 18 3.38 -11.91 -15.54
N ILE A 19 2.43 -11.25 -14.91
CA ILE A 19 1.54 -11.87 -13.92
C ILE A 19 0.65 -12.96 -14.58
N ASN A 20 0.28 -12.79 -15.85
CA ASN A 20 -0.50 -13.76 -16.61
C ASN A 20 0.35 -14.91 -17.16
N ALA A 21 1.62 -14.68 -17.48
CA ALA A 21 2.53 -15.73 -17.96
C ALA A 21 3.02 -16.63 -16.83
N GLU A 22 3.47 -16.04 -15.71
CA GLU A 22 4.12 -16.77 -14.62
C GLU A 22 3.14 -17.23 -13.53
N GLU A 23 1.91 -16.73 -13.55
CA GLU A 23 0.87 -16.99 -12.55
C GLU A 23 1.35 -17.01 -11.07
N PRO A 24 2.19 -16.06 -10.62
CA PRO A 24 2.80 -16.19 -9.32
C PRO A 24 1.79 -15.95 -8.19
N PRO A 25 2.01 -16.50 -6.98
CA PRO A 25 1.22 -16.16 -5.82
C PRO A 25 1.41 -14.67 -5.47
N LEU A 26 0.31 -14.00 -5.13
CA LEU A 26 0.29 -12.55 -4.88
C LEU A 26 -0.18 -12.25 -3.46
N ILE A 27 0.54 -11.32 -2.82
CA ILE A 27 0.12 -10.71 -1.57
C ILE A 27 -0.40 -9.31 -1.90
N VAL A 28 -1.62 -9.01 -1.46
CA VAL A 28 -2.15 -7.64 -1.53
C VAL A 28 -1.72 -6.84 -0.32
N HIS A 29 -1.37 -5.59 -0.51
CA HIS A 29 -1.06 -4.67 0.57
C HIS A 29 -1.95 -3.45 0.45
N TRP A 30 -2.53 -3.01 1.57
CA TRP A 30 -3.23 -1.73 1.64
C TRP A 30 -3.02 -1.07 3.01
N ASP A 31 -3.09 0.26 3.01
CA ASP A 31 -2.98 1.09 4.22
C ASP A 31 -3.76 2.39 3.98
N GLY A 32 -4.69 2.73 4.86
CA GLY A 32 -5.47 3.96 4.71
C GLY A 32 -4.64 5.19 5.07
N LYS A 33 -4.61 6.20 4.19
CA LYS A 33 -3.97 7.50 4.50
C LYS A 33 -4.89 8.67 4.15
N LEU A 34 -5.03 9.60 5.08
CA LEU A 34 -5.63 10.91 4.80
C LEU A 34 -4.64 11.74 3.99
N LEU A 35 -5.03 12.11 2.77
CA LEU A 35 -4.22 12.92 1.86
C LEU A 35 -5.05 14.11 1.33
N PRO A 36 -4.42 15.24 0.95
CA PRO A 36 -5.14 16.34 0.32
C PRO A 36 -5.92 15.89 -0.92
N ASP A 37 -7.12 16.44 -1.08
CA ASP A 37 -7.87 16.25 -2.31
C ASP A 37 -7.19 16.99 -3.46
N LEU A 38 -6.77 16.24 -4.48
CA LEU A 38 -6.11 16.76 -5.68
C LEU A 38 -7.14 17.08 -6.79
N THR A 39 -8.43 16.81 -6.54
CA THR A 39 -9.51 16.84 -7.53
C THR A 39 -10.65 17.82 -7.22
N GLY A 40 -10.56 18.63 -6.16
CA GLY A 40 -11.65 19.50 -5.69
C GLY A 40 -11.26 20.94 -5.35
N GLU A 41 -12.26 21.81 -5.30
CA GLU A 41 -12.17 23.22 -4.88
C GLU A 41 -11.96 23.31 -3.36
N GLY A 42 -10.80 23.84 -2.93
CA GLY A 42 -10.49 24.15 -1.54
C GLY A 42 -9.19 23.51 -1.05
N GLU A 43 -8.14 24.31 -0.92
CA GLU A 43 -6.94 23.95 -0.17
C GLU A 43 -7.34 23.51 1.26
N GLY A 44 -6.95 22.31 1.68
CA GLY A 44 -7.10 21.84 3.07
C GLY A 44 -8.08 20.69 3.31
N ASN A 45 -8.87 20.25 2.33
CA ASN A 45 -9.74 19.07 2.50
C ASN A 45 -8.93 17.77 2.42
N LEU A 46 -8.93 17.00 3.51
CA LEU A 46 -8.33 15.67 3.58
C LEU A 46 -9.34 14.61 3.13
N VAL A 47 -8.87 13.68 2.30
CA VAL A 47 -9.67 12.55 1.83
C VAL A 47 -8.93 11.25 2.11
N ASP A 48 -9.69 10.22 2.48
CA ASP A 48 -9.14 8.87 2.62
C ASP A 48 -8.68 8.38 1.25
N ARG A 49 -7.38 8.07 1.14
CA ARG A 49 -6.79 7.39 -0.01
C ARG A 49 -6.27 6.04 0.43
N LEU A 50 -6.43 5.07 -0.46
CA LEU A 50 -6.04 3.69 -0.21
C LEU A 50 -5.03 3.25 -1.27
N PRO A 51 -3.71 3.41 -1.05
CA PRO A 51 -2.71 2.72 -1.84
C PRO A 51 -2.96 1.21 -1.81
N ILE A 52 -2.98 0.62 -3.00
CA ILE A 52 -3.13 -0.82 -3.18
C ILE A 52 -1.88 -1.30 -3.91
N ILE A 53 -1.07 -2.08 -3.21
CA ILE A 53 0.22 -2.59 -3.69
C ILE A 53 0.13 -4.12 -3.76
N VAL A 54 0.89 -4.72 -4.67
CA VAL A 54 1.04 -6.16 -4.74
C VAL A 54 2.51 -6.55 -4.73
N SER A 55 2.81 -7.63 -4.01
CA SER A 55 4.13 -8.24 -3.97
C SER A 55 4.03 -9.74 -4.28
N SER A 56 5.17 -10.29 -4.70
CA SER A 56 5.36 -11.72 -4.93
C SER A 56 6.84 -12.04 -4.83
N PRO A 57 7.23 -13.25 -4.38
CA PRO A 57 8.60 -13.72 -4.51
C PRO A 57 9.13 -13.73 -5.95
N ALA A 58 8.22 -13.84 -6.94
CA ALA A 58 8.58 -13.81 -8.36
C ALA A 58 8.75 -12.37 -8.90
N LEU A 59 8.32 -11.35 -8.15
CA LEU A 59 8.46 -9.96 -8.53
C LEU A 59 9.75 -9.41 -7.93
N GLU A 60 10.60 -8.79 -8.76
CA GLU A 60 11.79 -8.08 -8.28
C GLU A 60 11.44 -6.93 -7.34
N LYS A 61 10.29 -6.29 -7.58
CA LYS A 61 9.79 -5.14 -6.81
C LYS A 61 8.28 -5.20 -6.67
N GLU A 62 7.79 -4.64 -5.56
CA GLU A 62 6.38 -4.43 -5.34
C GLU A 62 5.77 -3.48 -6.39
N LYS A 63 4.50 -3.68 -6.69
CA LYS A 63 3.79 -2.91 -7.71
C LYS A 63 2.59 -2.17 -7.12
N LEU A 64 2.58 -0.84 -7.27
CA LEU A 64 1.38 -0.04 -7.01
C LEU A 64 0.36 -0.30 -8.12
N LEU A 65 -0.80 -0.84 -7.75
CA LEU A 65 -1.93 -1.01 -8.67
C LEU A 65 -2.76 0.27 -8.79
N GLY A 66 -2.87 1.02 -7.70
CA GLY A 66 -3.55 2.31 -7.70
C GLY A 66 -3.72 2.88 -6.30
N MET A 67 -4.28 4.09 -6.25
CA MET A 67 -4.55 4.81 -5.00
C MET A 67 -5.95 5.43 -5.05
N PRO A 68 -7.02 4.62 -5.06
CA PRO A 68 -8.39 5.13 -5.06
C PRO A 68 -8.69 6.03 -3.86
N LYS A 69 -9.46 7.10 -4.12
CA LYS A 69 -10.17 7.84 -3.09
C LYS A 69 -11.29 6.97 -2.53
N LEU A 70 -11.40 6.94 -1.21
CA LEU A 70 -12.48 6.29 -0.49
C LEU A 70 -13.56 7.33 -0.10
N PRO A 71 -14.84 6.94 -0.09
CA PRO A 71 -15.89 7.77 0.50
C PRO A 71 -15.78 7.84 2.03
N ALA A 72 -15.17 6.81 2.65
CA ALA A 72 -14.85 6.73 4.08
C ALA A 72 -13.82 5.61 4.31
N GLY A 73 -12.98 5.73 5.34
CA GLY A 73 -12.03 4.70 5.81
C GLY A 73 -12.66 3.47 6.48
N THR A 74 -13.82 3.01 6.01
CA THR A 74 -14.49 1.81 6.54
C THR A 74 -13.97 0.55 5.87
N GLY A 75 -14.03 -0.59 6.58
CA GLY A 75 -13.61 -1.89 6.04
C GLY A 75 -14.35 -2.29 4.77
N ALA A 76 -15.65 -2.02 4.71
CA ALA A 76 -16.46 -2.29 3.52
C ALA A 76 -16.05 -1.45 2.31
N ALA A 77 -15.74 -0.17 2.49
CA ALA A 77 -15.26 0.69 1.42
C ALA A 77 -13.89 0.22 0.90
N MET A 78 -12.99 -0.16 1.82
CA MET A 78 -11.67 -0.70 1.49
C MET A 78 -11.78 -2.03 0.73
N ALA A 79 -12.53 -3.01 1.25
CA ALA A 79 -12.72 -4.31 0.61
C ALA A 79 -13.31 -4.18 -0.81
N THR A 80 -14.27 -3.26 -0.99
CA THR A 80 -14.86 -2.99 -2.31
C THR A 80 -13.81 -2.49 -3.31
N LYS A 81 -12.91 -1.59 -2.90
CA LYS A 81 -11.87 -1.06 -3.79
C LYS A 81 -10.78 -2.08 -4.07
N VAL A 82 -10.29 -2.77 -3.04
CA VAL A 82 -9.28 -3.83 -3.17
C VAL A 82 -9.80 -4.97 -4.05
N GLY A 83 -11.04 -5.41 -3.82
CA GLY A 83 -11.69 -6.45 -4.63
C GLY A 83 -11.88 -6.06 -6.10
N LYS A 84 -12.10 -4.77 -6.41
CA LYS A 84 -12.17 -4.29 -7.80
C LYS A 84 -10.82 -4.37 -8.52
N PHE A 85 -9.70 -4.15 -7.83
CA PHE A 85 -8.37 -4.33 -8.41
C PHE A 85 -8.06 -5.81 -8.70
N SER A 86 -8.67 -6.74 -7.95
CA SER A 86 -8.72 -8.15 -8.33
C SER A 86 -9.58 -8.44 -9.57
N ALA A 87 -10.46 -7.55 -9.99
CA ALA A 87 -11.26 -7.76 -11.20
C ALA A 87 -10.57 -7.17 -12.46
N SER A 88 -9.72 -6.16 -12.30
CA SER A 88 -9.12 -5.38 -13.40
C SER A 88 -7.79 -5.94 -13.94
N GLY A 89 -7.69 -7.26 -14.09
CA GLY A 89 -6.53 -7.93 -14.70
C GLY A 89 -5.70 -8.81 -13.75
N VAL A 90 -6.05 -8.86 -12.46
CA VAL A 90 -5.42 -9.78 -11.50
C VAL A 90 -6.33 -10.96 -11.13
N SER A 91 -6.17 -12.14 -11.75
CA SER A 91 -6.97 -13.34 -11.47
C SER A 91 -7.14 -13.59 -9.97
N ARG A 92 -8.39 -13.76 -9.54
CA ARG A 92 -8.80 -14.01 -8.14
C ARG A 92 -8.08 -15.21 -7.52
N ARG A 93 -7.68 -16.17 -8.36
CA ARG A 93 -6.98 -17.39 -7.93
C ARG A 93 -5.57 -17.10 -7.41
N ARG A 94 -4.93 -16.01 -7.84
CA ARG A 94 -3.54 -15.69 -7.49
C ARG A 94 -3.34 -15.05 -6.12
N TRP A 95 -4.39 -14.48 -5.52
CA TRP A 95 -4.28 -13.90 -4.18
C TRP A 95 -4.00 -15.01 -3.17
N SER A 96 -2.81 -15.00 -2.58
CA SER A 96 -2.38 -15.98 -1.58
C SER A 96 -2.33 -15.37 -0.19
N GLY A 97 -2.25 -14.04 -0.08
CA GLY A 97 -2.21 -13.35 1.19
C GLY A 97 -2.61 -11.89 1.10
N MET A 98 -2.68 -11.28 2.27
CA MET A 98 -2.96 -9.87 2.47
C MET A 98 -2.10 -9.29 3.59
N SER A 99 -1.67 -8.05 3.44
CA SER A 99 -0.87 -7.28 4.38
C SER A 99 -1.56 -5.95 4.65
N PHE A 100 -1.82 -5.66 5.92
CA PHE A 100 -2.69 -4.55 6.31
C PHE A 100 -2.36 -4.07 7.73
N ASP A 101 -2.74 -2.84 8.06
CA ASP A 101 -2.63 -2.28 9.41
C ASP A 101 -3.70 -2.88 10.37
N THR A 102 -3.37 -3.06 11.64
CA THR A 102 -4.29 -3.67 12.65
C THR A 102 -5.36 -2.71 13.16
N THR A 103 -6.09 -2.04 12.28
CA THR A 103 -7.24 -1.21 12.64
C THR A 103 -8.54 -2.01 12.65
N ALA A 104 -9.53 -1.56 13.42
CA ALA A 104 -10.84 -2.21 13.47
C ALA A 104 -11.54 -2.25 12.10
N SER A 105 -11.28 -1.27 11.24
CA SER A 105 -11.77 -1.24 9.86
C SER A 105 -11.16 -2.35 9.00
N ASN A 106 -9.97 -2.86 9.30
CA ASN A 106 -9.40 -4.01 8.61
C ASN A 106 -9.75 -5.35 9.25
N THR A 107 -9.70 -5.44 10.59
CA THR A 107 -9.79 -6.70 11.34
C THR A 107 -11.15 -6.99 11.96
N GLY A 108 -12.12 -6.08 11.82
CA GLY A 108 -13.44 -6.23 12.41
C GLY A 108 -14.16 -7.52 11.98
N ILE A 109 -14.69 -8.26 12.96
CA ILE A 109 -15.35 -9.56 12.74
C ILE A 109 -16.63 -9.48 11.90
N HIS A 110 -17.28 -8.32 11.79
CA HIS A 110 -18.51 -8.16 11.02
C HIS A 110 -18.34 -7.31 9.77
N THR A 111 -17.39 -6.38 9.73
CA THR A 111 -17.26 -5.41 8.64
C THR A 111 -15.81 -5.10 8.27
N GLY A 112 -14.86 -5.88 8.81
CA GLY A 112 -13.44 -5.75 8.52
C GLY A 112 -13.14 -6.03 7.05
N CYS A 113 -12.23 -5.24 6.49
CA CYS A 113 -11.77 -5.38 5.10
C CYS A 113 -11.32 -6.81 4.79
N CYS A 114 -10.52 -7.42 5.67
CA CYS A 114 -9.94 -8.75 5.47
C CYS A 114 -11.04 -9.81 5.32
N ARG A 115 -11.99 -9.81 6.24
CA ARG A 115 -13.11 -10.76 6.26
C ARG A 115 -13.97 -10.62 5.00
N LEU A 116 -14.29 -9.39 4.62
CA LEU A 116 -15.08 -9.11 3.42
C LEU A 116 -14.35 -9.51 2.13
N LEU A 117 -13.02 -9.40 2.09
CA LEU A 117 -12.21 -9.84 0.95
C LEU A 117 -12.18 -11.36 0.81
N GLU A 118 -11.98 -12.10 1.90
CA GLU A 118 -12.03 -13.57 1.89
C GLU A 118 -13.43 -14.08 1.51
N GLU A 119 -14.48 -13.47 2.06
CA GLU A 119 -15.87 -13.77 1.71
C GLU A 119 -16.12 -13.54 0.22
N ALA A 120 -15.69 -12.38 -0.30
CA ALA A 120 -15.84 -12.09 -1.72
C ALA A 120 -15.08 -13.14 -2.55
N LEU A 121 -13.82 -13.43 -2.23
CA LEU A 121 -12.95 -14.37 -2.97
C LEU A 121 -13.36 -15.83 -2.83
N GLY A 122 -14.17 -16.17 -1.81
CA GLY A 122 -14.57 -17.55 -1.52
C GLY A 122 -13.41 -18.44 -1.07
N LYS A 123 -12.34 -17.85 -0.51
CA LYS A 123 -11.18 -18.58 0.00
C LYS A 123 -10.48 -17.82 1.14
N PRO A 124 -9.87 -18.55 2.10
CA PRO A 124 -9.02 -17.93 3.09
C PRO A 124 -7.74 -17.40 2.43
N LEU A 125 -7.18 -16.34 3.00
CA LEU A 125 -5.91 -15.75 2.61
C LEU A 125 -4.95 -15.71 3.80
N LEU A 126 -3.65 -15.74 3.52
CA LEU A 126 -2.65 -15.55 4.57
C LEU A 126 -2.70 -14.10 5.10
N ASN A 127 -3.02 -13.95 6.39
CA ASN A 127 -3.09 -12.63 7.04
C ASN A 127 -1.73 -12.21 7.59
N LEU A 128 -1.11 -11.23 6.94
CA LEU A 128 0.14 -10.57 7.34
C LEU A 128 -0.19 -9.22 7.99
N ALA A 129 -0.89 -9.28 9.12
CA ALA A 129 -1.24 -8.08 9.86
C ALA A 129 0.03 -7.39 10.38
N CYS A 130 0.16 -6.09 10.14
CA CYS A 130 1.33 -5.31 10.55
C CYS A 130 0.91 -4.15 11.47
N ARG A 131 1.68 -3.92 12.54
CA ARG A 131 1.51 -2.73 13.40
C ARG A 131 2.30 -1.50 12.93
N HIS A 132 3.36 -1.72 12.16
CA HIS A 132 4.22 -0.66 11.64
C HIS A 132 4.11 -0.66 10.13
N HIS A 133 3.27 0.23 9.62
CA HIS A 133 2.84 0.35 8.24
C HIS A 133 4.03 0.17 7.26
N VAL A 134 4.17 -1.02 6.68
CA VAL A 134 5.18 -1.29 5.64
C VAL A 134 5.03 -0.31 4.47
N ILE A 135 3.80 0.14 4.24
CA ILE A 135 3.43 1.15 3.25
C ILE A 135 3.88 2.55 3.66
N GLU A 136 3.90 2.90 4.95
CA GLU A 136 4.46 4.18 5.42
C GLU A 136 5.96 4.26 5.13
N LEU A 137 6.71 3.16 5.32
CA LEU A 137 8.13 3.10 4.97
C LEU A 137 8.37 3.29 3.46
N ILE A 138 7.56 2.62 2.62
CA ILE A 138 7.66 2.72 1.15
C ILE A 138 7.25 4.11 0.66
N LEU A 139 6.17 4.67 1.22
CA LEU A 139 5.72 6.03 0.89
C LEU A 139 6.70 7.09 1.37
N ALA A 140 7.28 6.94 2.57
CA ALA A 140 8.32 7.83 3.06
C ALA A 140 9.55 7.82 2.14
N ALA A 141 9.97 6.64 1.68
CA ALA A 141 11.05 6.50 0.71
C ALA A 141 10.70 7.15 -0.63
N ALA A 142 9.54 6.83 -1.20
CA ALA A 142 9.09 7.41 -2.46
C ALA A 142 8.93 8.94 -2.40
N PHE A 143 8.40 9.46 -1.29
CA PHE A 143 8.25 10.90 -1.08
C PHE A 143 9.62 11.58 -0.92
N LYS A 144 10.56 10.96 -0.19
CA LYS A 144 11.94 11.45 -0.06
C LYS A 144 12.65 11.53 -1.42
N GLU A 145 12.47 10.54 -2.28
CA GLU A 145 13.07 10.53 -3.63
C GLU A 145 12.47 11.61 -4.53
N VAL A 146 11.16 11.87 -4.44
CA VAL A 146 10.48 12.83 -5.32
C VAL A 146 10.58 14.27 -4.82
N MET A 147 10.58 14.48 -3.49
CA MET A 147 10.43 15.81 -2.87
C MET A 147 11.67 16.27 -2.10
N GLY A 148 12.71 15.44 -1.98
CA GLY A 148 13.85 15.65 -1.09
C GLY A 148 13.53 15.27 0.37
N PRO A 149 14.50 15.39 1.30
CA PRO A 149 14.29 15.07 2.71
C PRO A 149 13.19 15.95 3.30
N SER A 150 12.06 15.34 3.66
CA SER A 150 10.99 16.02 4.38
C SER A 150 11.30 16.09 5.89
N PHE A 151 10.71 17.07 6.58
CA PHE A 151 10.88 17.38 8.01
C PHE A 151 10.77 16.20 9.00
N TRP A 152 10.25 15.05 8.57
CA TRP A 152 10.12 13.84 9.37
C TRP A 152 11.40 13.00 9.47
N THR A 153 12.45 13.30 8.70
CA THR A 153 13.76 12.63 8.82
C THR A 153 14.75 13.41 9.69
N ASN A 154 14.28 14.17 10.68
CA ASN A 154 15.22 14.64 11.69
C ASN A 154 15.64 13.44 12.55
N ASP A 155 16.87 12.96 12.29
CA ASP A 155 17.66 12.00 13.07
C ASP A 155 17.85 12.39 14.55
N SER A 156 17.17 13.42 15.07
CA SER A 156 17.28 13.89 16.44
C SER A 156 16.46 13.11 17.47
N VAL A 157 15.68 12.09 17.07
CA VAL A 157 14.99 11.20 18.04
C VAL A 157 15.85 9.99 18.45
N VAL A 158 16.98 9.72 17.78
CA VAL A 158 17.88 8.61 18.15
C VAL A 158 19.01 9.04 19.11
N GLN A 159 19.24 10.34 19.31
CA GLN A 159 20.34 10.83 20.17
C GLN A 159 19.97 11.17 21.63
N ALA A 160 18.75 10.87 22.09
CA ALA A 160 18.33 11.17 23.45
C ALA A 160 18.33 9.94 24.39
N ILE A 161 19.36 9.08 24.32
CA ILE A 161 19.69 8.16 25.43
C ILE A 161 20.91 8.73 26.14
N PRO A 162 20.77 9.35 27.32
CA PRO A 162 21.91 9.84 28.08
C PRO A 162 22.69 8.64 28.62
N GLY A 163 23.91 8.41 28.12
CA GLY A 163 24.80 7.44 28.78
C GLY A 163 25.89 6.73 27.97
N THR A 164 26.15 7.05 26.69
CA THR A 164 27.26 6.39 25.98
C THR A 164 28.36 7.39 25.66
N VAL A 165 29.45 7.29 26.42
CA VAL A 165 30.68 8.08 26.26
C VAL A 165 31.36 7.67 24.95
N ALA A 166 31.69 8.64 24.10
CA ALA A 166 32.42 8.41 22.85
C ALA A 166 33.86 7.91 23.14
N PRO A 167 34.40 6.95 22.37
CA PRO A 167 35.80 6.57 22.51
C PRO A 167 36.71 7.67 21.94
N HIS A 168 37.75 7.99 22.71
CA HIS A 168 38.78 8.98 22.39
C HIS A 168 39.61 8.53 21.17
N PRO A 169 39.98 9.44 20.25
CA PRO A 169 40.83 9.09 19.11
C PRO A 169 42.28 8.88 19.55
N SER A 170 42.89 7.81 19.03
CA SER A 170 44.34 7.57 18.98
C SER A 170 44.95 8.21 17.74
#